data_AF-A0A8I2YXF0-F1
#
_entry.id   AF-A0A8I2YXF0-F1
#
_cell.length_a   1.000
_cell.length_b   1.000
_cell.length_c   1.000
_cell.angle_alpha   90.00
_cell.angle_beta   90.00
_cell.angle_gamma   90.00
#
_symmetry.space_group_name_H-M   'P 1'
#
loop_
_entity.id
_entity.type
_entity.pdbx_description
1 polymer ?
#
loop_
_entity_poly.entity_id
_entity_poly.type
_entity_poly.pdbx_seq_one_letter_code
_entity_poly.pdbx_strand_id
1 'polypeptide(L)'
;MASVLAGAARRCVPIHTSCISRCPVLVKQIHVSQPTRRPSEGGDLLGISDEPVSQITPQRSTKPLPKYSNSREREFHEYLQFVRDRTGRVKVVKAGQARATAWLRLFQLASKAEHLEAVVEVFPQWKESGKSFTSLDAEMFVRRCEELDCPLLALKVFGDHPKYSLAFSSFPAARNLIHSLYQKYPLENVITAVSLFGLNNLSPVTKDPASSAMLYAACLRSKNKHASLLGRDIRVALQKLLGETESYPERKEKILRARHSNKPDLWLLEALRDIKKTKSDQGRGSWWITEWMARGEGRVLPLLAERRYQARGGKHVQDASVTPATRSAPQQVQFA
;
A
#
# COMPACT_ATOMS: atom_id res chain seq x y z
N MET A 1 63.04 15.12 26.26
CA MET A 1 62.44 14.62 25.01
C MET A 1 62.43 13.11 25.05
N ALA A 2 61.28 12.49 25.31
CA ALA A 2 61.09 11.04 25.22
C ALA A 2 59.64 10.76 24.81
N SER A 3 59.48 10.14 23.64
CA SER A 3 58.21 9.79 23.02
C SER A 3 57.60 8.56 23.68
N VAL A 4 56.31 8.62 23.99
CA VAL A 4 55.49 7.45 24.36
C VAL A 4 54.52 7.18 23.21
N LEU A 5 54.72 6.05 22.53
CA LEU A 5 53.79 5.46 21.58
C LEU A 5 52.86 4.50 22.32
N ALA A 6 51.56 4.78 22.31
CA ALA A 6 50.53 3.85 22.77
C ALA A 6 49.75 3.30 21.56
N GLY A 7 50.00 2.03 21.23
CA GLY A 7 49.24 1.26 20.26
C GLY A 7 47.97 0.70 20.90
N ALA A 8 46.82 0.95 20.28
CA ALA A 8 45.55 0.35 20.67
C ALA A 8 45.22 -0.82 19.71
N ALA A 9 45.32 -2.04 20.23
CA ALA A 9 44.89 -3.27 19.56
C ALA A 9 43.37 -3.36 19.51
N ARG A 10 42.79 -3.43 18.31
CA ARG A 10 41.37 -3.75 18.09
C ARG A 10 41.16 -5.26 18.21
N ARG A 11 40.37 -5.68 19.19
CA ARG A 11 39.86 -7.06 19.29
C ARG A 11 38.74 -7.26 18.28
N CYS A 12 38.94 -8.16 17.32
CA CYS A 12 37.89 -8.72 16.49
C CYS A 12 37.05 -9.72 17.31
N VAL A 13 35.75 -9.52 17.35
CA VAL A 13 34.77 -10.50 17.87
C VAL A 13 34.17 -11.22 16.66
N PRO A 14 34.17 -12.57 16.60
CA PRO A 14 33.59 -13.31 15.48
C PRO A 14 32.06 -13.33 15.59
N ILE A 15 31.38 -12.94 14.51
CA ILE A 15 29.93 -13.05 14.38
C ILE A 15 29.59 -14.50 14.01
N HIS A 16 28.89 -15.17 14.93
CA HIS A 16 28.30 -16.50 14.73
C HIS A 16 27.32 -16.49 13.55
N THR A 17 27.55 -17.38 12.59
CA THR A 17 26.59 -17.76 11.55
C THR A 17 25.52 -18.66 12.16
N SER A 18 24.34 -18.12 12.44
CA SER A 18 23.17 -18.89 12.84
C SER A 18 22.46 -19.45 11.60
N CYS A 19 22.46 -20.77 11.48
CA CYS A 19 21.69 -21.57 10.53
C CYS A 19 20.19 -21.23 10.62
N ILE A 20 19.61 -20.81 9.50
CA ILE A 20 18.16 -20.66 9.35
C ILE A 20 17.59 -22.06 9.08
N SER A 21 17.04 -22.70 10.11
CA SER A 21 16.21 -23.88 9.93
C SER A 21 14.89 -23.45 9.27
N ARG A 22 14.53 -24.15 8.19
CA ARG A 22 13.24 -24.01 7.52
C ARG A 22 12.16 -24.62 8.43
N CYS A 23 11.44 -23.80 9.18
CA CYS A 23 10.17 -24.23 9.76
C CYS A 23 9.10 -24.21 8.67
N PRO A 24 8.41 -25.33 8.38
CA PRO A 24 7.24 -25.31 7.53
C PRO A 24 6.13 -24.50 8.22
N VAL A 25 5.69 -23.43 7.56
CA VAL A 25 4.52 -22.65 7.99
C VAL A 25 3.29 -23.53 7.80
N LEU A 26 2.84 -24.14 8.90
CA LEU A 26 1.58 -24.87 8.93
C LEU A 26 0.44 -23.84 8.81
N VAL A 27 -0.04 -23.64 7.59
CA VAL A 27 -1.24 -22.84 7.32
C VAL A 27 -2.43 -23.58 7.93
N LYS A 28 -2.86 -23.16 9.13
CA LYS A 28 -4.16 -23.57 9.68
C LYS A 28 -5.25 -23.06 8.74
N GLN A 29 -5.73 -23.92 7.85
CA GLN A 29 -7.00 -23.71 7.15
C GLN A 29 -8.11 -23.63 8.21
N ILE A 30 -8.70 -22.46 8.35
CA ILE A 30 -9.92 -22.30 9.13
C ILE A 30 -11.05 -22.89 8.28
N HIS A 31 -11.42 -24.14 8.55
CA HIS A 31 -12.66 -24.71 8.06
C HIS A 31 -13.83 -23.95 8.71
N VAL A 32 -14.49 -23.11 7.92
CA VAL A 32 -15.76 -22.47 8.29
C VAL A 32 -16.85 -23.52 8.07
N SER A 33 -17.16 -24.28 9.12
CA SER A 33 -18.34 -25.15 9.13
C SER A 33 -19.59 -24.29 9.04
N GLN A 34 -20.47 -24.60 8.08
CA GLN A 34 -21.78 -23.97 7.95
C GLN A 34 -22.63 -24.25 9.20
N PRO A 35 -23.38 -23.27 9.72
CA PRO A 35 -24.32 -23.53 10.79
C PRO A 35 -25.52 -24.31 10.23
N THR A 36 -25.65 -25.56 10.67
CA THR A 36 -26.88 -26.36 10.53
C THR A 36 -28.04 -25.63 11.18
N ARG A 37 -28.98 -25.12 10.36
CA ARG A 37 -30.33 -24.73 10.78
C ARG A 37 -31.02 -25.95 11.38
N ARG A 38 -31.32 -25.91 12.68
CA ARG A 38 -32.33 -26.79 13.27
C ARG A 38 -33.72 -26.17 13.03
N PRO A 39 -34.73 -26.94 12.60
CA PRO A 39 -36.12 -26.53 12.66
C PRO A 39 -36.53 -26.48 14.14
N SER A 40 -37.00 -25.32 14.60
CA SER A 40 -37.66 -25.20 15.89
C SER A 40 -39.15 -25.45 15.64
N GLU A 41 -39.61 -26.65 15.97
CA GLU A 41 -41.03 -26.95 16.08
C GLU A 41 -41.62 -26.23 17.30
N GLY A 42 -42.88 -25.84 17.15
CA GLY A 42 -43.58 -24.94 18.05
C GLY A 42 -44.00 -25.57 19.36
N GLY A 43 -44.15 -24.70 20.35
CA GLY A 43 -44.92 -24.93 21.55
C GLY A 43 -45.58 -23.61 21.93
N ASP A 44 -46.86 -23.50 21.61
CA ASP A 44 -47.79 -22.57 22.25
C ASP A 44 -47.77 -22.78 23.77
N LEU A 45 -47.88 -21.71 24.55
CA LEU A 45 -48.60 -21.70 25.84
C LEU A 45 -48.63 -20.28 26.45
N LEU A 46 -49.76 -19.61 26.17
CA LEU A 46 -50.56 -18.75 27.04
C LEU A 46 -49.90 -18.11 28.27
N GLY A 47 -50.00 -16.78 28.34
CA GLY A 47 -49.78 -16.00 29.55
C GLY A 47 -50.12 -14.53 29.38
N ILE A 48 -51.41 -14.23 29.14
CA ILE A 48 -51.96 -12.88 29.30
C ILE A 48 -51.97 -12.58 30.81
N SER A 49 -51.23 -11.58 31.24
CA SER A 49 -51.41 -10.95 32.55
C SER A 49 -51.30 -9.44 32.35
N ASP A 50 -52.48 -8.82 32.32
CA ASP A 50 -52.67 -7.39 32.48
C ASP A 50 -52.37 -7.01 33.93
N GLU A 51 -51.45 -6.07 34.13
CA GLU A 51 -51.30 -5.29 35.36
C GLU A 51 -50.75 -3.90 34.98
N PRO A 52 -51.43 -2.80 35.38
CA PRO A 52 -51.03 -1.45 35.00
C PRO A 52 -50.20 -0.81 36.11
N VAL A 53 -48.91 -0.59 35.88
CA VAL A 53 -48.09 0.23 36.79
C VAL A 53 -47.39 1.36 36.02
N SER A 54 -48.02 2.52 36.12
CA SER A 54 -47.48 3.84 35.83
C SER A 54 -46.17 4.08 36.58
N GLN A 55 -45.07 4.23 35.86
CA GLN A 55 -43.90 4.98 36.35
C GLN A 55 -43.41 5.95 35.27
N ILE A 56 -43.71 7.22 35.53
CA ILE A 56 -43.31 8.40 34.78
C ILE A 56 -41.79 8.51 34.88
N THR A 57 -41.10 8.14 33.81
CA THR A 57 -39.65 8.40 33.68
C THR A 57 -39.47 9.83 33.18
N PRO A 58 -38.53 10.62 33.73
CA PRO A 58 -38.32 12.01 33.31
C PRO A 58 -37.99 12.07 31.82
N GLN A 59 -38.82 12.81 31.08
CA GLN A 59 -38.61 13.14 29.67
C GLN A 59 -37.28 13.86 29.51
N ARG A 60 -36.26 13.09 29.11
CA ARG A 60 -34.97 13.62 28.67
C ARG A 60 -35.25 14.35 27.36
N SER A 61 -35.22 15.69 27.41
CA SER A 61 -35.30 16.58 26.25
C SER A 61 -34.28 16.14 25.20
N THR A 62 -34.74 15.35 24.22
CA THR A 62 -33.96 14.93 23.08
C THR A 62 -34.01 16.08 22.08
N LYS A 63 -32.93 16.86 22.05
CA LYS A 63 -32.70 17.81 20.96
C LYS A 63 -32.88 17.05 19.64
N PRO A 64 -33.68 17.56 18.69
CA PRO A 64 -33.93 16.87 17.43
C PRO A 64 -32.59 16.64 16.74
N LEU A 65 -32.27 15.36 16.50
CA LEU A 65 -31.07 14.99 15.76
C LEU A 65 -31.17 15.59 14.34
N PRO A 66 -30.04 16.09 13.80
CA PRO A 66 -30.00 16.54 12.42
C PRO A 66 -30.49 15.43 11.48
N LYS A 67 -31.30 15.82 10.49
CA LYS A 67 -31.87 14.90 9.50
C LYS A 67 -30.74 14.38 8.60
N TYR A 68 -30.16 13.24 8.95
CA TYR A 68 -29.19 12.56 8.10
C TYR A 68 -29.93 11.97 6.88
N SER A 69 -29.50 12.33 5.68
CA SER A 69 -30.03 11.78 4.44
C SER A 69 -29.64 10.32 4.22
N ASN A 70 -28.67 9.79 4.97
CA ASN A 70 -28.13 8.45 4.82
C ASN A 70 -28.10 7.68 6.15
N SER A 71 -28.77 6.52 6.19
CA SER A 71 -28.82 5.64 7.37
C SER A 71 -27.43 5.28 7.91
N ARG A 72 -26.47 5.05 7.01
CA ARG A 72 -25.09 4.71 7.38
C ARG A 72 -24.36 5.86 8.07
N GLU A 73 -24.62 7.09 7.66
CA GLU A 73 -24.01 8.26 8.30
C GLU A 73 -24.56 8.47 9.70
N ARG A 74 -25.87 8.26 9.88
CA ARG A 74 -26.49 8.28 11.21
C ARG A 74 -25.86 7.22 12.12
N GLU A 75 -25.75 5.98 11.66
CA GLU A 75 -25.08 4.90 12.39
C GLU A 75 -23.64 5.26 12.76
N PHE A 76 -22.89 5.87 11.83
CA PHE A 76 -21.53 6.33 12.10
C PHE A 76 -21.47 7.34 13.24
N HIS A 77 -22.32 8.37 13.21
CA HIS A 77 -22.33 9.42 14.24
C HIS A 77 -22.76 8.88 15.61
N GLU A 78 -23.80 8.04 15.64
CA GLU A 78 -24.26 7.38 16.87
C GLU A 78 -23.15 6.50 17.47
N TYR A 79 -22.45 5.74 16.62
CA TYR A 79 -21.37 4.85 17.06
C TYR A 79 -20.10 5.61 17.46
N LEU A 80 -19.77 6.71 16.79
CA LEU A 80 -18.67 7.60 17.15
C LEU A 80 -18.93 8.26 18.51
N GLN A 81 -20.15 8.74 18.74
CA GLN A 81 -20.55 9.30 20.03
C GLN A 81 -20.44 8.24 21.14
N PHE A 82 -20.92 7.02 20.87
CA PHE A 82 -20.79 5.89 21.79
C PHE A 82 -19.33 5.63 22.20
N VAL A 83 -18.39 5.67 21.25
CA VAL A 83 -16.96 5.49 21.53
C VAL A 83 -16.40 6.68 22.30
N ARG A 84 -16.72 7.93 21.93
CA ARG A 84 -16.29 9.14 22.63
C ARG A 84 -16.70 9.14 24.11
N ASP A 85 -17.96 8.84 24.41
CA ASP A 85 -18.49 8.86 25.79
C ASP A 85 -17.84 7.84 26.73
N ARG A 86 -17.20 6.80 26.15
CA ARG A 86 -16.65 5.63 26.87
C ARG A 86 -15.13 5.51 26.79
N THR A 87 -14.48 6.48 26.16
CA THR A 87 -13.03 6.52 25.96
C THR A 87 -12.44 7.72 26.70
N GLY A 88 -11.16 7.65 27.10
CA GLY A 88 -10.45 8.68 27.85
C GLY A 88 -10.31 8.38 29.34
N ARG A 89 -9.56 9.24 30.05
CA ARG A 89 -9.34 9.12 31.51
C ARG A 89 -10.62 9.34 32.30
N VAL A 90 -11.36 10.39 31.95
CA VAL A 90 -12.64 10.74 32.58
C VAL A 90 -13.76 10.29 31.66
N LYS A 91 -14.40 9.18 32.01
CA LYS A 91 -15.52 8.63 31.23
C LYS A 91 -16.81 9.32 31.63
N VAL A 92 -17.58 9.76 30.64
CA VAL A 92 -18.94 10.29 30.86
C VAL A 92 -19.85 9.17 31.34
N VAL A 93 -19.69 7.97 30.76
CA VAL A 93 -20.46 6.78 31.14
C VAL A 93 -19.54 5.75 31.81
N LYS A 94 -19.77 5.49 33.10
CA LYS A 94 -19.00 4.50 33.88
C LYS A 94 -19.24 3.05 33.41
N ALA A 95 -20.41 2.77 32.85
CA ALA A 95 -20.82 1.45 32.39
C ALA A 95 -20.32 1.13 30.97
N GLY A 96 -19.48 0.10 30.86
CA GLY A 96 -19.01 -0.47 29.59
C GLY A 96 -17.88 0.33 28.95
N GLN A 97 -16.71 -0.31 28.78
CA GLN A 97 -15.62 0.28 28.01
C GLN A 97 -15.80 -0.01 26.51
N ALA A 98 -15.40 0.94 25.65
CA ALA A 98 -15.30 0.67 24.21
C ALA A 98 -14.31 -0.49 23.96
N ARG A 99 -14.73 -1.47 23.15
CA ARG A 99 -13.92 -2.63 22.74
C ARG A 99 -13.08 -2.26 21.52
N ALA A 100 -11.95 -2.96 21.31
CA ALA A 100 -11.10 -2.74 20.14
C ALA A 100 -11.86 -2.91 18.81
N THR A 101 -12.81 -3.85 18.76
CA THR A 101 -13.67 -4.08 17.59
C THR A 101 -14.53 -2.88 17.20
N ALA A 102 -14.75 -1.92 18.10
CA ALA A 102 -15.46 -0.69 17.78
C ALA A 102 -14.71 0.15 16.73
N TRP A 103 -13.37 0.17 16.76
CA TRP A 103 -12.59 0.91 15.78
C TRP A 103 -12.73 0.34 14.38
N LEU A 104 -12.68 -0.99 14.25
CA LEU A 104 -12.94 -1.68 12.98
C LEU A 104 -14.32 -1.33 12.41
N ARG A 105 -15.36 -1.29 13.27
CA ARG A 105 -16.71 -0.90 12.85
C ARG A 105 -16.76 0.58 12.43
N LEU A 106 -16.08 1.48 13.13
CA LEU A 106 -15.98 2.89 12.74
C LEU A 106 -15.32 3.07 11.37
N PHE A 107 -14.19 2.39 11.12
CA PHE A 107 -13.52 2.44 9.82
C PHE A 107 -14.41 1.89 8.71
N GLN A 108 -15.16 0.82 8.98
CA GLN A 108 -16.12 0.28 8.02
C GLN A 108 -17.30 1.23 7.77
N LEU A 109 -17.80 1.94 8.79
CA LEU A 109 -18.94 2.84 8.64
C LEU A 109 -18.57 4.16 7.95
N ALA A 110 -17.36 4.69 8.20
CA ALA A 110 -16.88 5.97 7.68
C ALA A 110 -17.00 6.05 6.15
N SER A 111 -17.90 6.87 5.61
CA SER A 111 -18.13 7.05 4.17
C SER A 111 -17.40 8.23 3.51
N LYS A 112 -16.79 9.11 4.29
CA LYS A 112 -16.19 10.39 3.86
C LYS A 112 -14.85 10.60 4.57
N ALA A 113 -13.96 11.41 4.00
CA ALA A 113 -12.69 11.75 4.64
C ALA A 113 -12.89 12.42 6.02
N GLU A 114 -13.88 13.33 6.11
CA GLU A 114 -14.27 14.01 7.36
C GLU A 114 -14.63 13.02 8.48
N HIS A 115 -15.24 11.89 8.14
CA HIS A 115 -15.56 10.85 9.11
C HIS A 115 -14.29 10.21 9.69
N LEU A 116 -13.27 9.97 8.87
CA LEU A 116 -11.99 9.45 9.36
C LEU A 116 -11.25 10.48 10.21
N GLU A 117 -11.29 11.76 9.84
CA GLU A 117 -10.72 12.84 10.66
C GLU A 117 -11.39 12.89 12.04
N ALA A 118 -12.72 12.85 12.09
CA ALA A 118 -13.48 12.84 13.33
C ALA A 118 -13.17 11.62 14.23
N VAL A 119 -12.81 10.48 13.64
CA VAL A 119 -12.34 9.27 14.35
C VAL A 119 -10.92 9.45 14.89
N VAL A 120 -10.03 10.03 14.10
CA VAL A 120 -8.63 10.29 14.47
C VAL A 120 -8.53 11.23 15.68
N GLU A 121 -9.45 12.20 15.81
CA GLU A 121 -9.51 13.07 16.99
C GLU A 121 -9.81 12.33 18.30
N VAL A 122 -10.33 11.10 18.25
CA VAL A 122 -10.62 10.27 19.43
C VAL A 122 -9.45 9.35 19.80
N PHE A 123 -8.47 9.16 18.91
CA PHE A 123 -7.33 8.27 19.17
C PHE A 123 -6.50 8.66 20.40
N PRO A 124 -6.21 9.95 20.70
CA PRO A 124 -5.49 10.30 21.92
C PRO A 124 -6.22 9.85 23.19
N GLN A 125 -7.55 9.94 23.20
CA GLN A 125 -8.37 9.47 24.34
C GLN A 125 -8.27 7.93 24.50
N TRP A 126 -8.18 7.21 23.38
CA TRP A 126 -7.98 5.75 23.40
C TRP A 126 -6.65 5.38 24.04
N LYS A 127 -5.59 6.07 23.63
CA LYS A 127 -4.25 5.94 24.23
C LYS A 127 -4.28 6.24 25.73
N GLU A 128 -4.92 7.34 26.13
CA GLU A 128 -5.05 7.74 27.53
C GLU A 128 -5.80 6.72 28.39
N SER A 129 -6.62 5.87 27.78
CA SER A 129 -7.31 4.76 28.44
C SER A 129 -6.39 3.56 28.73
N GLY A 130 -5.09 3.66 28.39
CA GLY A 130 -4.12 2.58 28.52
C GLY A 130 -4.26 1.48 27.47
N LYS A 131 -5.00 1.74 26.39
CA LYS A 131 -5.24 0.78 25.31
C LYS A 131 -4.42 1.12 24.10
N SER A 132 -4.00 0.09 23.37
CA SER A 132 -3.25 0.22 22.12
C SER A 132 -4.09 -0.28 20.94
N PHE A 133 -3.72 0.18 19.75
CA PHE A 133 -4.26 -0.38 18.51
C PHE A 133 -3.50 -1.65 18.12
N THR A 134 -4.19 -2.56 17.44
CA THR A 134 -3.60 -3.76 16.86
C THR A 134 -3.08 -3.48 15.45
N SER A 135 -2.26 -4.39 14.90
CA SER A 135 -1.80 -4.30 13.51
C SER A 135 -2.97 -4.31 12.51
N LEU A 136 -4.04 -5.05 12.81
CA LEU A 136 -5.25 -5.11 12.01
C LEU A 136 -5.98 -3.76 11.97
N ASP A 137 -6.00 -3.03 13.08
CA ASP A 137 -6.60 -1.69 13.13
C ASP A 137 -5.85 -0.73 12.20
N ALA A 138 -4.52 -0.77 12.21
CA ALA A 138 -3.68 0.03 11.31
C ALA A 138 -3.91 -0.32 9.83
N GLU A 139 -4.01 -1.62 9.51
CA GLU A 139 -4.32 -2.08 8.14
C GLU A 139 -5.68 -1.57 7.65
N MET A 140 -6.71 -1.72 8.49
CA MET A 140 -8.07 -1.28 8.13
C MET A 140 -8.17 0.23 8.03
N PHE A 141 -7.46 0.97 8.88
CA PHE A 141 -7.40 2.43 8.82
C PHE A 141 -6.73 2.92 7.53
N VAL A 142 -5.53 2.43 7.19
CA VAL A 142 -4.84 2.80 5.94
C VAL A 142 -5.67 2.43 4.73
N ARG A 143 -6.24 1.22 4.71
CA ARG A 143 -7.11 0.77 3.62
C ARG A 143 -8.29 1.71 3.44
N ARG A 144 -8.94 2.13 4.53
CA ARG A 144 -10.06 3.07 4.42
C ARG A 144 -9.61 4.45 3.95
N CYS A 145 -8.43 4.90 4.34
CA CYS A 145 -7.84 6.14 3.83
C CYS A 145 -7.57 6.06 2.31
N GLU A 146 -7.09 4.92 1.80
CA GLU A 146 -6.92 4.67 0.37
C GLU A 146 -8.28 4.69 -0.36
N GLU A 147 -9.28 3.96 0.16
CA GLU A 147 -10.63 3.89 -0.43
C GLU A 147 -11.35 5.24 -0.48
N LEU A 148 -11.05 6.15 0.45
CA LEU A 148 -11.63 7.49 0.55
C LEU A 148 -10.71 8.59 0.00
N ASP A 149 -9.63 8.21 -0.69
CA ASP A 149 -8.64 9.11 -1.30
C ASP A 149 -8.01 10.16 -0.35
N CYS A 150 -7.83 9.79 0.93
CA CYS A 150 -7.24 10.65 1.96
C CYS A 150 -5.98 10.05 2.63
N PRO A 151 -4.99 9.52 1.88
CA PRO A 151 -3.80 8.89 2.47
C PRO A 151 -2.88 9.84 3.25
N LEU A 152 -3.00 11.16 3.05
CA LEU A 152 -2.28 12.15 3.86
C LEU A 152 -2.70 12.13 5.33
N LEU A 153 -3.96 11.79 5.61
CA LEU A 153 -4.44 11.62 6.98
C LEU A 153 -3.73 10.44 7.64
N ALA A 154 -3.59 9.32 6.93
CA ALA A 154 -2.82 8.18 7.42
C ALA A 154 -1.36 8.58 7.67
N LEU A 155 -0.72 9.28 6.72
CA LEU A 155 0.65 9.73 6.87
C LEU A 155 0.85 10.62 8.11
N LYS A 156 -0.08 11.55 8.37
CA LYS A 156 -0.08 12.39 9.58
C LYS A 156 -0.19 11.55 10.86
N VAL A 157 -1.13 10.60 10.88
CA VAL A 157 -1.37 9.75 12.06
C VAL A 157 -0.15 8.88 12.40
N PHE A 158 0.48 8.27 11.39
CA PHE A 158 1.66 7.44 11.61
C PHE A 158 2.95 8.24 11.83
N GLY A 159 3.03 9.46 11.30
CA GLY A 159 4.12 10.39 11.59
C GLY A 159 4.12 10.84 13.05
N ASP A 160 2.94 11.11 13.60
CA ASP A 160 2.77 11.56 14.99
C ASP A 160 2.42 10.40 15.95
N HIS A 161 3.22 9.32 15.93
CA HIS A 161 3.01 8.16 16.79
C HIS A 161 2.81 8.50 18.28
N PRO A 162 3.57 9.45 18.90
CA PRO A 162 3.34 9.84 20.29
C PRO A 162 1.94 10.40 20.55
N LYS A 163 1.30 11.04 19.58
CA LYS A 163 -0.04 11.62 19.75
C LYS A 163 -1.12 10.56 19.59
N TYR A 164 -1.04 9.76 18.54
CA TYR A 164 -2.13 8.87 18.11
C TYR A 164 -2.00 7.43 18.61
N SER A 165 -0.81 6.98 19.00
CA SER A 165 -0.52 5.62 19.48
C SER A 165 -0.95 4.48 18.52
N LEU A 166 -1.12 4.80 17.23
CA LEU A 166 -1.39 3.83 16.19
C LEU A 166 -0.05 3.37 15.59
N ALA A 167 0.41 2.18 15.99
CA ALA A 167 1.69 1.64 15.54
C ALA A 167 1.63 1.20 14.07
N PHE A 168 2.65 1.53 13.29
CA PHE A 168 2.77 1.14 11.89
C PHE A 168 3.57 -0.17 11.76
N SER A 169 3.07 -1.23 12.40
CA SER A 169 3.77 -2.52 12.54
C SER A 169 3.44 -3.55 11.45
N SER A 170 2.54 -3.23 10.52
CA SER A 170 2.09 -4.13 9.46
C SER A 170 2.66 -3.76 8.09
N PHE A 171 3.34 -4.72 7.44
CA PHE A 171 3.79 -4.58 6.05
C PHE A 171 2.63 -4.36 5.07
N PRO A 172 1.50 -5.10 5.12
CA PRO A 172 0.34 -4.79 4.31
C PRO A 172 -0.15 -3.34 4.43
N ALA A 173 -0.22 -2.79 5.65
CA ALA A 173 -0.58 -1.39 5.87
C ALA A 173 0.44 -0.46 5.19
N ALA A 174 1.72 -0.78 5.31
CA ALA A 174 2.78 0.04 4.75
C ALA A 174 2.82 0.04 3.22
N ARG A 175 2.60 -1.11 2.60
CA ARG A 175 2.46 -1.22 1.14
C ARG A 175 1.24 -0.46 0.63
N ASN A 176 0.08 -0.60 1.28
CA ASN A 176 -1.13 0.16 0.93
C ASN A 176 -0.87 1.67 1.01
N LEU A 177 -0.18 2.14 2.07
CA LEU A 177 0.13 3.56 2.22
C LEU A 177 1.04 4.06 1.09
N ILE A 178 2.14 3.36 0.80
CA ILE A 178 3.03 3.71 -0.32
C ILE A 178 2.25 3.71 -1.64
N HIS A 179 1.42 2.68 -1.88
CA HIS A 179 0.60 2.54 -3.09
C HIS A 179 -0.30 3.77 -3.30
N SER A 180 -1.03 4.16 -2.25
CA SER A 180 -1.93 5.33 -2.30
C SER A 180 -1.19 6.67 -2.54
N LEU A 181 0.07 6.76 -2.08
CA LEU A 181 0.86 7.99 -2.16
C LEU A 181 1.59 8.12 -3.50
N TYR A 182 2.28 7.08 -3.97
CA TYR A 182 3.22 7.21 -5.09
C TYR A 182 2.55 7.65 -6.39
N GLN A 183 1.27 7.33 -6.60
CA GLN A 183 0.56 7.70 -7.83
C GLN A 183 0.20 9.19 -7.87
N LYS A 184 -0.36 9.72 -6.77
CA LYS A 184 -1.03 11.04 -6.78
C LYS A 184 -0.25 12.14 -6.07
N TYR A 185 0.63 11.78 -5.15
CA TYR A 185 1.24 12.72 -4.21
C TYR A 185 2.72 13.01 -4.56
N PRO A 186 3.26 14.15 -4.10
CA PRO A 186 4.66 14.48 -4.32
C PRO A 186 5.60 13.48 -3.65
N LEU A 187 6.83 13.38 -4.16
CA LEU A 187 7.82 12.38 -3.75
C LEU A 187 8.14 12.45 -2.25
N GLU A 188 8.11 13.65 -1.67
CA GLU A 188 8.38 13.93 -0.27
C GLU A 188 7.45 13.12 0.65
N ASN A 189 6.18 12.97 0.27
CA ASN A 189 5.21 12.18 1.03
C ASN A 189 5.52 10.68 0.95
N VAL A 190 5.98 10.22 -0.22
CA VAL A 190 6.38 8.82 -0.43
C VAL A 190 7.64 8.51 0.38
N ILE A 191 8.63 9.41 0.38
CA ILE A 191 9.84 9.27 1.20
C ILE A 191 9.49 9.26 2.68
N THR A 192 8.59 10.14 3.11
CA THR A 192 8.10 10.16 4.50
C THR A 192 7.47 8.82 4.87
N ALA A 193 6.58 8.28 4.03
CA ALA A 193 5.98 6.96 4.26
C ALA A 193 7.01 5.82 4.31
N VAL A 194 8.04 5.87 3.46
CA VAL A 194 9.15 4.90 3.46
C VAL A 194 10.00 5.02 4.73
N SER A 195 10.22 6.24 5.23
CA SER A 195 10.99 6.45 6.46
C SER A 195 10.31 5.82 7.69
N LEU A 196 8.98 5.71 7.68
CA LEU A 196 8.22 5.03 8.74
C LEU A 196 8.58 3.55 8.88
N PHE A 197 9.12 2.90 7.84
CA PHE A 197 9.54 1.50 7.92
C PHE A 197 10.63 1.31 8.97
N GLY A 198 11.67 2.15 8.92
CA GLY A 198 12.77 2.10 9.89
C GLY A 198 12.32 2.43 11.30
N LEU A 199 11.45 3.44 11.45
CA LEU A 199 10.92 3.87 12.75
C LEU A 199 10.05 2.80 13.43
N ASN A 200 9.42 1.91 12.66
CA ASN A 200 8.52 0.88 13.18
C ASN A 200 9.13 -0.53 13.13
N ASN A 201 10.46 -0.64 13.00
CA ASN A 201 11.18 -1.92 12.92
C ASN A 201 10.70 -2.84 11.77
N LEU A 202 10.15 -2.25 10.71
CA LEU A 202 9.84 -3.00 9.48
C LEU A 202 11.13 -3.18 8.69
N SER A 203 11.22 -4.30 7.96
CA SER A 203 12.28 -4.51 6.97
C SER A 203 12.34 -3.33 6.01
N PRO A 204 13.54 -2.85 5.64
CA PRO A 204 13.67 -1.70 4.76
C PRO A 204 12.97 -1.94 3.43
N VAL A 205 12.47 -0.86 2.83
CA VAL A 205 11.74 -0.87 1.56
C VAL A 205 12.48 -1.63 0.45
N THR A 206 13.82 -1.60 0.49
CA THR A 206 14.73 -2.26 -0.45
C THR A 206 14.72 -3.78 -0.41
N LYS A 207 14.08 -4.39 0.60
CA LYS A 207 13.87 -5.84 0.69
C LYS A 207 12.48 -6.26 0.18
N ASP A 208 11.59 -5.31 -0.11
CA ASP A 208 10.25 -5.57 -0.62
C ASP A 208 10.13 -5.15 -2.09
N PRO A 209 9.86 -6.07 -3.04
CA PRO A 209 9.89 -5.74 -4.46
C PRO A 209 8.82 -4.73 -4.84
N ALA A 210 7.60 -4.89 -4.32
CA ALA A 210 6.49 -3.97 -4.60
C ALA A 210 6.81 -2.56 -4.10
N SER A 211 7.18 -2.40 -2.83
CA SER A 211 7.48 -1.07 -2.28
C SER A 211 8.73 -0.44 -2.91
N SER A 212 9.76 -1.23 -3.23
CA SER A 212 10.94 -0.76 -3.97
C SER A 212 10.60 -0.25 -5.36
N ALA A 213 9.75 -0.98 -6.09
CA ALA A 213 9.30 -0.57 -7.42
C ALA A 213 8.46 0.72 -7.36
N MET A 214 7.53 0.83 -6.42
CA MET A 214 6.72 2.04 -6.23
C MET A 214 7.58 3.26 -5.87
N LEU A 215 8.53 3.12 -4.95
CA LEU A 215 9.46 4.19 -4.60
C LEU A 215 10.34 4.58 -5.79
N TYR A 216 10.82 3.60 -6.57
CA TYR A 216 11.61 3.88 -7.77
C TYR A 216 10.80 4.61 -8.85
N ALA A 217 9.55 4.19 -9.08
CA ALA A 217 8.62 4.86 -9.98
C ALA A 217 8.39 6.33 -9.55
N ALA A 218 8.17 6.58 -8.26
CA ALA A 218 8.04 7.93 -7.71
C ALA A 218 9.30 8.77 -7.94
N CYS A 219 10.50 8.20 -7.72
CA CYS A 219 11.77 8.88 -7.94
C CYS A 219 11.97 9.28 -9.41
N LEU A 220 11.58 8.41 -10.36
CA LEU A 220 11.71 8.70 -11.80
C LEU A 220 10.75 9.78 -12.29
N ARG A 221 9.56 9.87 -11.67
CA ARG A 221 8.58 10.91 -11.98
C ARG A 221 8.98 12.27 -11.42
N SER A 222 9.69 12.28 -10.30
CA SER A 222 10.23 13.51 -9.74
C SER A 222 11.33 14.09 -10.62
N LYS A 223 11.26 15.40 -10.89
CA LYS A 223 12.30 16.14 -11.63
C LYS A 223 13.47 16.58 -10.73
N ASN A 224 13.44 16.23 -9.44
CA ASN A 224 14.44 16.65 -8.46
C ASN A 224 15.78 15.90 -8.65
N LYS A 225 16.91 16.62 -8.58
CA LYS A 225 18.26 16.02 -8.65
C LYS A 225 18.49 14.98 -7.56
N HIS A 226 18.02 15.24 -6.33
CA HIS A 226 18.14 14.30 -5.22
C HIS A 226 17.31 13.03 -5.44
N ALA A 227 16.14 13.16 -6.05
CA ALA A 227 15.32 12.01 -6.45
C ALA A 227 16.03 11.14 -7.48
N SER A 228 16.78 11.75 -8.41
CA SER A 228 17.58 11.00 -9.40
C SER A 228 18.69 10.18 -8.75
N LEU A 229 19.39 10.73 -7.76
CA LEU A 229 20.42 10.03 -6.99
C LEU A 229 19.82 8.85 -6.22
N LEU A 230 18.76 9.10 -5.45
CA LEU A 230 18.04 8.06 -4.71
C LEU A 230 17.49 6.97 -5.65
N GLY A 231 16.93 7.36 -6.79
CA GLY A 231 16.43 6.43 -7.80
C GLY A 231 17.53 5.55 -8.40
N ARG A 232 18.77 6.05 -8.50
CA ARG A 232 19.91 5.23 -8.97
C ARG A 232 20.21 4.10 -7.98
N ASP A 233 20.21 4.40 -6.69
CA ASP A 233 20.55 3.44 -5.65
C ASP A 233 19.43 2.39 -5.50
N ILE A 234 18.16 2.84 -5.49
CA ILE A 234 17.00 1.93 -5.44
C ILE A 234 16.96 1.04 -6.67
N ARG A 235 17.31 1.54 -7.86
CA ARG A 235 17.35 0.74 -9.08
C ARG A 235 18.23 -0.50 -8.91
N VAL A 236 19.43 -0.35 -8.34
CA VAL A 236 20.37 -1.46 -8.17
C VAL A 236 19.79 -2.49 -7.20
N ALA A 237 19.23 -2.05 -6.08
CA ALA A 237 18.57 -2.93 -5.12
C ALA A 237 17.38 -3.67 -5.74
N LEU A 238 16.51 -2.96 -6.47
CA LEU A 238 15.34 -3.53 -7.14
C LEU A 238 15.74 -4.54 -8.23
N GLN A 239 16.78 -4.27 -9.01
CA GLN A 239 17.30 -5.21 -10.00
C GLN A 239 17.76 -6.51 -9.37
N LYS A 240 18.51 -6.42 -8.26
CA LYS A 240 18.94 -7.60 -7.50
C LYS A 240 17.74 -8.36 -6.96
N LEU A 241 16.79 -7.66 -6.33
CA LEU A 241 15.62 -8.26 -5.71
C LEU A 241 14.71 -8.97 -6.71
N LEU A 242 14.56 -8.43 -7.93
CA LEU A 242 13.82 -9.09 -9.01
C LEU A 242 14.58 -10.25 -9.63
N GLY A 243 15.91 -10.29 -9.52
CA GLY A 243 16.68 -11.48 -9.86
C GLY A 243 16.44 -12.65 -8.90
N GLU A 244 16.11 -12.34 -7.64
CA GLU A 244 15.81 -13.31 -6.58
C GLU A 244 14.31 -13.68 -6.51
N THR A 245 13.43 -12.80 -6.98
CA THR A 245 11.97 -12.99 -6.95
C THR A 245 11.47 -13.67 -8.22
N GLU A 246 10.72 -14.76 -8.05
CA GLU A 246 10.05 -15.44 -9.16
C GLU A 246 9.10 -14.47 -9.87
N SER A 247 9.17 -14.46 -11.20
CA SER A 247 8.20 -13.72 -12.00
C SER A 247 6.90 -14.48 -12.11
N TYR A 248 5.79 -13.74 -12.15
CA TYR A 248 4.45 -14.30 -12.22
C TYR A 248 3.62 -13.57 -13.30
N PRO A 249 2.66 -14.27 -13.92
CA PRO A 249 1.80 -13.67 -14.92
C PRO A 249 0.81 -12.71 -14.26
N GLU A 250 0.39 -11.69 -15.02
CA GLU A 250 -0.70 -10.84 -14.56
C GLU A 250 -2.00 -11.65 -14.48
N ARG A 251 -2.58 -11.71 -13.28
CA ARG A 251 -3.90 -12.32 -13.08
C ARG A 251 -4.95 -11.47 -13.78
N LYS A 252 -5.66 -12.01 -14.78
CA LYS A 252 -6.70 -11.29 -15.53
C LYS A 252 -8.08 -11.34 -14.85
N GLU A 253 -8.32 -12.36 -14.02
CA GLU A 253 -9.61 -12.57 -13.37
C GLU A 253 -9.92 -11.49 -12.33
N LYS A 254 -11.08 -10.84 -12.46
CA LYS A 254 -11.54 -9.77 -11.55
C LYS A 254 -11.59 -10.24 -10.08
N ILE A 255 -12.07 -11.46 -9.84
CA ILE A 255 -12.20 -12.03 -8.48
C ILE A 255 -10.81 -12.17 -7.83
N LEU A 256 -9.83 -12.67 -8.58
CA LEU A 256 -8.46 -12.80 -8.07
C LEU A 256 -7.80 -11.45 -7.83
N ARG A 257 -8.09 -10.44 -8.67
CA ARG A 257 -7.60 -9.07 -8.46
C ARG A 257 -8.17 -8.41 -7.21
N ALA A 258 -9.41 -8.73 -6.87
CA ALA A 258 -10.06 -8.19 -5.67
C ALA A 258 -9.51 -8.80 -4.37
N ARG A 259 -8.80 -9.94 -4.42
CA ARG A 259 -8.22 -10.56 -3.22
C ARG A 259 -7.05 -9.75 -2.68
N HIS A 260 -7.12 -9.40 -1.41
CA HIS A 260 -6.11 -8.59 -0.74
C HIS A 260 -4.70 -9.23 -0.76
N SER A 261 -4.61 -10.56 -0.71
CA SER A 261 -3.34 -11.29 -0.79
C SER A 261 -2.59 -11.07 -2.10
N ASN A 262 -3.30 -10.76 -3.19
CA ASN A 262 -2.73 -10.61 -4.53
C ASN A 262 -2.43 -9.15 -4.87
N LYS A 263 -2.84 -8.19 -4.02
CA LYS A 263 -2.61 -6.77 -4.26
C LYS A 263 -1.13 -6.41 -4.41
N PRO A 264 -0.19 -6.89 -3.54
CA PRO A 264 1.23 -6.58 -3.70
C PRO A 264 1.79 -6.97 -5.07
N ASP A 265 1.35 -8.12 -5.58
CA ASP A 265 1.78 -8.64 -6.88
C ASP A 265 1.35 -7.71 -8.02
N LEU A 266 0.11 -7.24 -7.96
CA LEU A 266 -0.47 -6.31 -8.92
C LEU A 266 0.22 -4.95 -8.87
N TRP A 267 0.46 -4.41 -7.68
CA TRP A 267 1.14 -3.13 -7.50
C TRP A 267 2.59 -3.18 -7.99
N LEU A 268 3.29 -4.31 -7.81
CA LEU A 268 4.61 -4.49 -8.40
C LEU A 268 4.54 -4.39 -9.94
N LEU A 269 3.62 -5.11 -10.58
CA LEU A 269 3.46 -5.07 -12.04
C LEU A 269 3.09 -3.67 -12.53
N GLU A 270 2.20 -2.97 -11.82
CA GLU A 270 1.80 -1.60 -12.12
C GLU A 270 2.99 -0.63 -12.03
N ALA A 271 3.73 -0.65 -10.91
CA ALA A 271 4.91 0.17 -10.73
C ALA A 271 6.00 -0.13 -11.78
N LEU A 272 6.20 -1.40 -12.14
CA LEU A 272 7.14 -1.79 -13.21
C LEU A 272 6.73 -1.26 -14.58
N ARG A 273 5.43 -1.20 -14.89
CA ARG A 273 4.90 -0.56 -16.12
C ARG A 273 5.15 0.93 -16.11
N ASP A 274 4.92 1.59 -15.00
CA ASP A 274 5.19 3.02 -14.83
C ASP A 274 6.66 3.35 -15.02
N ILE A 275 7.56 2.53 -14.44
CA ILE A 275 9.00 2.66 -14.64
C ILE A 275 9.37 2.48 -16.13
N LYS A 276 8.81 1.46 -16.80
CA LYS A 276 9.06 1.21 -18.22
C LYS A 276 8.61 2.39 -19.08
N LYS A 277 7.39 2.89 -18.86
CA LYS A 277 6.83 4.04 -19.58
C LYS A 277 7.69 5.28 -19.39
N THR A 278 7.96 5.65 -18.14
CA THR A 278 8.77 6.83 -17.79
C THR A 278 10.18 6.77 -18.38
N LYS A 279 10.81 5.58 -18.40
CA LYS A 279 12.12 5.41 -19.01
C LYS A 279 12.09 5.46 -20.53
N SER A 280 11.06 4.89 -21.15
CA SER A 280 10.85 4.99 -22.60
C SER A 280 10.74 6.46 -23.03
N ASP A 281 9.97 7.25 -22.29
CA ASP A 281 9.81 8.69 -22.54
C ASP A 281 11.14 9.45 -22.38
N GLN A 282 12.05 8.96 -21.54
CA GLN A 282 13.41 9.49 -21.35
C GLN A 282 14.44 8.93 -22.35
N GLY A 283 14.04 8.08 -23.31
CA GLY A 283 14.96 7.40 -24.24
C GLY A 283 15.92 6.43 -23.55
N ARG A 284 15.58 5.93 -22.36
CA ARG A 284 16.40 4.99 -21.57
C ARG A 284 15.82 3.58 -21.64
N GLY A 285 16.70 2.60 -21.84
CA GLY A 285 16.30 1.19 -21.84
C GLY A 285 15.84 0.69 -20.47
N SER A 286 14.72 -0.04 -20.44
CA SER A 286 14.20 -0.78 -19.28
C SER A 286 14.11 -2.28 -19.55
N TRP A 287 15.11 -2.83 -20.25
CA TRP A 287 15.11 -4.21 -20.74
C TRP A 287 14.95 -5.24 -19.61
N TRP A 288 15.61 -5.03 -18.47
CA TRP A 288 15.56 -5.96 -17.34
C TRP A 288 14.15 -6.11 -16.76
N ILE A 289 13.32 -5.05 -16.82
CA ILE A 289 11.90 -5.10 -16.44
C ILE A 289 11.11 -5.91 -17.47
N THR A 290 11.35 -5.64 -18.76
CA THR A 290 10.68 -6.36 -19.85
C THR A 290 11.00 -7.84 -19.81
N GLU A 291 12.25 -8.19 -19.49
CA GLU A 291 12.69 -9.56 -19.30
C GLU A 291 12.07 -10.23 -18.10
N TRP A 292 12.06 -9.56 -16.95
CA TRP A 292 11.40 -10.09 -15.78
C TRP A 292 9.91 -10.35 -16.06
N MET A 293 9.15 -9.38 -16.59
CA MET A 293 7.73 -9.55 -16.92
C MET A 293 7.47 -10.64 -17.98
N ALA A 294 8.34 -10.75 -19.00
CA ALA A 294 8.18 -11.78 -20.04
C ALA A 294 8.36 -13.20 -19.49
N ARG A 295 9.27 -13.40 -18.54
CA ARG A 295 9.45 -14.70 -17.85
C ARG A 295 8.18 -15.12 -17.12
N GLY A 296 7.53 -14.21 -16.41
CA GLY A 296 6.27 -14.49 -15.69
C GLY A 296 5.12 -14.84 -16.63
N GLU A 297 5.11 -14.29 -17.84
CA GLU A 297 4.12 -14.62 -18.87
C GLU A 297 4.47 -15.89 -19.68
N GLY A 298 5.60 -16.56 -19.41
CA GLY A 298 6.08 -17.69 -20.19
C GLY A 298 6.52 -17.33 -21.61
N ARG A 299 6.77 -16.04 -21.90
CA ARG A 299 7.24 -15.58 -23.22
C ARG A 299 8.74 -15.73 -23.33
N VAL A 300 9.20 -16.36 -24.41
CA VAL A 300 10.62 -16.38 -24.80
C VAL A 300 10.97 -15.03 -25.42
N LEU A 301 11.96 -14.33 -24.86
CA LEU A 301 12.48 -13.10 -25.46
C LEU A 301 13.55 -13.39 -26.51
N PRO A 302 13.63 -12.61 -27.62
CA PRO A 302 14.69 -12.71 -28.65
C PRO A 302 16.09 -12.62 -28.05
N LEU A 303 17.16 -13.05 -28.71
CA LEU A 303 18.51 -13.04 -28.11
C LEU A 303 19.04 -11.61 -27.87
N LEU A 304 19.90 -11.43 -26.85
CA LEU A 304 20.42 -10.11 -26.41
C LEU A 304 21.08 -9.28 -27.52
N ALA A 305 21.65 -9.92 -28.55
CA ALA A 305 22.29 -9.26 -29.68
C ALA A 305 21.29 -8.44 -30.52
N GLU A 306 20.11 -9.00 -30.82
CA GLU A 306 19.03 -8.31 -31.52
C GLU A 306 18.44 -7.17 -30.68
N ARG A 307 18.49 -7.31 -29.34
CA ARG A 307 17.93 -6.31 -28.40
C ARG A 307 18.75 -5.01 -28.32
N ARG A 308 20.08 -5.08 -28.43
CA ARG A 308 20.94 -3.87 -28.43
C ARG A 308 20.75 -3.01 -29.68
N TYR A 309 20.39 -3.64 -30.79
CA TYR A 309 20.13 -2.99 -32.07
C TYR A 309 18.84 -2.14 -32.02
N GLN A 310 17.78 -2.67 -31.41
CA GLN A 310 16.51 -1.95 -31.25
C GLN A 310 16.59 -0.78 -30.26
N ALA A 311 17.39 -0.89 -29.20
CA ALA A 311 17.50 0.13 -28.16
C ALA A 311 18.29 1.38 -28.57
N ARG A 312 19.13 1.32 -29.61
CA ARG A 312 19.89 2.49 -30.10
C ARG A 312 19.09 3.40 -31.03
N GLY A 313 17.79 3.15 -31.19
CA GLY A 313 17.02 3.84 -32.21
C GLY A 313 17.61 3.47 -33.55
N GLY A 314 17.37 2.23 -33.97
CA GLY A 314 17.34 1.94 -35.40
C GLY A 314 16.32 2.88 -36.02
N LYS A 315 16.73 4.13 -36.30
CA LYS A 315 16.27 4.86 -37.46
C LYS A 315 16.51 3.85 -38.55
N HIS A 316 15.42 3.21 -38.96
CA HIS A 316 15.37 2.54 -40.22
C HIS A 316 15.90 3.57 -41.19
N VAL A 317 17.15 3.39 -41.62
CA VAL A 317 17.57 3.85 -42.92
C VAL A 317 16.65 3.04 -43.81
N GLN A 318 15.46 3.59 -44.06
CA GLN A 318 14.73 3.23 -45.26
C GLN A 318 15.70 3.66 -46.33
N ASP A 319 16.31 2.64 -46.93
CA ASP A 319 17.15 2.75 -48.10
C ASP A 319 16.57 3.85 -48.99
N ALA A 320 17.41 4.86 -49.22
CA ALA A 320 17.24 5.76 -50.33
C ALA A 320 16.92 4.87 -51.53
N SER A 321 15.71 5.00 -52.04
CA SER A 321 15.33 4.54 -53.36
C SER A 321 16.35 5.10 -54.33
N VAL A 322 17.32 4.25 -54.69
CA VAL A 322 18.24 4.45 -55.79
C VAL A 322 17.37 4.73 -57.00
N THR A 323 17.26 6.00 -57.36
CA THR A 323 16.60 6.44 -58.58
C THR A 323 17.55 6.06 -59.71
N PRO A 324 17.15 5.19 -60.67
CA PRO A 324 17.99 4.93 -61.82
C PRO A 324 18.07 6.19 -62.66
N ALA A 325 19.28 6.72 -62.82
CA ALA A 325 19.56 7.84 -63.71
C ALA A 325 19.20 7.45 -65.14
N THR A 326 18.18 8.12 -65.68
CA THR A 326 17.77 8.04 -67.09
C THR A 326 18.92 8.50 -67.98
N ARG A 327 19.41 7.58 -68.80
CA ARG A 327 20.47 7.76 -69.79
C ARG A 327 19.89 8.51 -71.00
N SER A 328 20.16 9.82 -71.09
CA SER A 328 19.83 10.62 -72.28
C SER A 328 20.74 10.22 -73.45
N ALA A 329 20.11 9.89 -74.58
CA ALA A 329 20.77 9.62 -75.86
C ALA A 329 21.25 10.91 -76.54
N PRO A 330 22.30 10.87 -77.38
CA PRO A 330 22.80 12.04 -78.11
C PRO A 330 21.95 12.34 -79.35
N GLN A 331 21.57 13.61 -79.52
CA GLN A 331 21.04 14.16 -80.76
C GLN A 331 22.13 14.16 -81.83
N GLN A 332 21.91 13.43 -82.93
CA GLN A 332 22.62 13.63 -84.19
C GLN A 332 22.13 14.93 -84.82
N VAL A 333 23.05 15.87 -85.04
CA VAL A 333 22.88 17.03 -85.90
C VAL A 333 23.42 16.63 -87.27
N GLN A 334 22.54 16.51 -88.27
CA GLN A 334 22.93 16.46 -89.68
C GLN A 334 22.98 17.89 -90.21
N PHE A 335 24.13 18.27 -90.76
CA PHE A 335 24.29 19.44 -91.64
C PHE A 335 24.66 18.94 -93.04
N ALA A 336 23.98 19.56 -94.02
CA ALA A 336 24.20 19.59 -95.47
C ALA A 336 23.98 18.30 -96.27
#